data_AF-A0A0P9ZIR3-F1
#
_entry.id   AF-A0A0P9ZIR3-F1
#
_cell.length_a   1.000
_cell.length_b   1.000
_cell.length_c   1.000
_cell.angle_alpha   90.00
_cell.angle_beta   90.00
_cell.angle_gamma   90.00
#
_symmetry.space_group_name_H-M   'P 1'
#
loop_
_entity.id
_entity.type
_entity.pdbx_description
1 polymer ?
#
loop_
_entity_poly.entity_id
_entity_poly.type
_entity_poly.pdbx_seq_one_letter_code
_entity_poly.pdbx_strand_id
1 'polypeptide(L)'
;VRASSKVSKSPSKVWRLKYRLHGKENRFSIGAYPDIGLKEARDIARGARRDVANHTAPLKAKTSKIEAQILNEVRTFEYVAKQWLAFKSAELVTKSIGV
;
A
#
# COMPACT_ATOMS: atom_id res chain seq x y z
N VAL A 1 -39.13 -24.53 20.88
CA VAL A 1 -37.78 -23.89 20.91
C VAL A 1 -37.73 -22.89 19.77
N ARG A 2 -37.86 -21.60 20.09
CA ARG A 2 -38.05 -20.53 19.10
C ARG A 2 -36.71 -20.06 18.54
N ALA A 3 -36.70 -19.75 17.25
CA ALA A 3 -35.58 -19.17 16.53
C ALA A 3 -34.99 -17.95 17.24
N SER A 4 -33.67 -17.93 17.38
CA SER A 4 -32.88 -16.73 17.68
C SER A 4 -32.14 -16.34 16.40
N SER A 5 -32.77 -15.55 15.55
CA SER A 5 -32.03 -14.75 14.57
C SER A 5 -31.50 -13.53 15.34
N LYS A 6 -30.17 -13.43 15.44
CA LYS A 6 -29.50 -12.25 16.01
C LYS A 6 -30.00 -10.99 15.30
N VAL A 7 -30.76 -10.18 16.01
CA VAL A 7 -31.01 -8.79 15.63
C VAL A 7 -29.69 -8.02 15.76
N SER A 8 -29.45 -7.17 14.76
CA SER A 8 -28.35 -6.19 14.65
C SER A 8 -27.01 -6.70 14.08
N LYS A 9 -26.99 -7.00 12.78
CA LYS A 9 -25.93 -6.41 11.93
C LYS A 9 -26.61 -5.37 11.07
N SER A 10 -26.47 -4.09 11.41
CA SER A 10 -26.75 -2.99 10.48
C SER A 10 -26.12 -3.33 9.12
N PRO A 11 -26.76 -3.01 7.98
CA PRO A 11 -26.10 -3.19 6.70
C PRO A 11 -24.75 -2.47 6.77
N SER A 12 -23.65 -3.21 6.63
CA SER A 12 -22.31 -2.66 6.70
C SER A 12 -22.15 -1.67 5.55
N LYS A 13 -22.36 -0.39 5.84
CA LYS A 13 -22.25 0.68 4.85
C LYS A 13 -20.76 0.85 4.55
N VAL A 14 -20.40 0.82 3.28
CA VAL A 14 -19.01 0.93 2.83
C VAL A 14 -18.92 2.10 1.87
N TRP A 15 -17.95 2.98 2.10
CA TRP A 15 -17.57 4.02 1.16
C TRP A 15 -16.88 3.39 -0.05
N ARG A 16 -17.43 3.61 -1.24
CA ARG A 16 -16.86 3.09 -2.50
C ARG A 16 -16.80 4.20 -3.54
N LEU A 17 -15.70 4.23 -4.29
CA LEU A 17 -15.51 5.11 -5.45
C LEU A 17 -15.65 4.27 -6.73
N LYS A 18 -16.61 4.60 -7.58
CA LYS A 18 -16.70 4.09 -8.95
C LYS A 18 -15.82 4.94 -9.86
N TYR A 19 -15.01 4.30 -10.70
CA TYR A 19 -14.12 4.97 -11.65
C TYR A 19 -13.99 4.17 -12.94
N ARG A 20 -13.42 4.80 -13.97
CA ARG A 20 -13.07 4.13 -15.22
C ARG A 20 -11.57 4.28 -15.46
N LEU A 21 -10.95 3.20 -15.90
CA LEU A 21 -9.53 3.16 -16.24
C LEU A 21 -9.34 2.18 -17.41
N HIS A 22 -8.61 2.59 -18.45
CA HIS A 22 -8.43 1.81 -19.68
C HIS A 22 -9.76 1.30 -20.29
N GLY A 23 -10.79 2.14 -20.33
CA GLY A 23 -12.11 1.78 -20.85
C GLY A 23 -12.92 0.82 -19.99
N LYS A 24 -12.38 0.33 -18.87
CA LYS A 24 -13.07 -0.60 -17.95
C LYS A 24 -13.61 0.13 -16.73
N GLU A 25 -14.85 -0.19 -16.37
CA GLU A 25 -15.44 0.26 -15.11
C GLU A 25 -14.85 -0.53 -13.94
N ASN A 26 -14.42 0.18 -12.92
CA ASN A 26 -13.82 -0.38 -11.72
C ASN A 26 -14.39 0.28 -10.46
N ARG A 27 -14.19 -0.39 -9.32
CA ARG A 27 -14.63 0.09 -8.01
C ARG A 27 -13.47 0.04 -7.03
N PHE A 28 -13.33 1.10 -6.24
CA PHE A 28 -12.34 1.20 -5.18
C PHE A 28 -13.05 1.29 -3.83
N SER A 29 -12.79 0.33 -2.94
CA SER A 29 -13.35 0.33 -1.59
C SER A 29 -12.48 1.22 -0.69
N ILE A 30 -13.09 2.22 -0.08
CA ILE A 30 -12.40 3.17 0.81
C ILE A 30 -12.37 2.61 2.23
N GLY A 31 -13.52 2.15 2.74
CA GLY A 31 -13.65 1.47 4.04
C GLY A 31 -15.08 1.53 4.58
N ALA A 32 -15.28 0.97 5.77
CA ALA A 32 -16.60 0.89 6.41
C ALA A 32 -17.01 2.20 7.08
N TYR A 33 -18.31 2.46 7.13
CA TYR A 33 -18.95 3.48 7.96
C TYR A 33 -19.44 2.81 9.25
N PRO A 34 -19.31 3.45 10.43
CA PRO A 34 -18.84 4.83 10.66
C PRO A 34 -17.33 4.98 10.85
N ASP A 35 -16.55 3.88 10.82
CA ASP A 35 -15.10 3.90 11.06
C ASP A 35 -14.38 4.96 10.23
N ILE A 36 -14.78 5.13 8.97
CA ILE A 36 -14.37 6.24 8.11
C ILE A 36 -15.52 7.25 8.01
N GLY A 37 -15.25 8.48 8.45
CA GLY A 37 -16.17 9.60 8.33
C GLY A 37 -16.31 10.11 6.90
N LEU A 38 -17.39 10.86 6.59
CA LEU A 38 -17.65 11.39 5.25
C LEU A 38 -16.50 12.29 4.74
N LYS A 39 -15.95 13.15 5.60
CA LYS A 39 -14.85 14.05 5.24
C LYS A 39 -13.62 13.26 4.78
N GLU A 40 -13.19 12.31 5.60
CA GLU A 40 -12.05 11.44 5.31
C GLU A 40 -12.29 10.60 4.05
N ALA A 41 -13.48 10.03 3.89
CA ALA A 41 -13.83 9.28 2.69
C ALA A 41 -13.73 10.15 1.42
N ARG A 42 -14.12 11.43 1.48
CA ARG A 42 -13.97 12.38 0.36
C ARG A 42 -12.51 12.69 0.08
N ASP A 43 -11.67 12.81 1.10
CA ASP A 43 -10.23 13.06 0.96
C ASP A 43 -9.53 11.88 0.28
N ILE A 44 -9.82 10.66 0.74
CA ILE A 44 -9.32 9.43 0.12
C ILE A 44 -9.81 9.31 -1.33
N ALA A 45 -11.09 9.62 -1.59
CA ALA A 45 -11.63 9.61 -2.95
C ALA A 45 -10.95 10.64 -3.87
N ARG A 46 -10.59 11.83 -3.37
CA ARG A 46 -9.82 12.82 -4.13
C ARG A 46 -8.43 12.29 -4.49
N GLY A 47 -7.73 11.68 -3.55
CA GLY A 47 -6.45 11.02 -3.82
C GLY A 47 -6.57 9.93 -4.88
N ALA A 48 -7.54 9.02 -4.72
CA ALA A 48 -7.79 7.94 -5.67
C ALA A 48 -8.13 8.46 -7.08
N ARG A 49 -8.86 9.58 -7.21
CA ARG A 49 -9.10 10.19 -8.54
C ARG A 49 -7.83 10.69 -9.20
N ARG A 50 -6.86 11.22 -8.43
CA ARG A 50 -5.55 11.62 -8.97
C ARG A 50 -4.78 10.41 -9.48
N ASP A 51 -4.81 9.30 -8.74
CA ASP A 51 -4.18 8.06 -9.19
C ASP A 51 -4.78 7.58 -10.52
N VAL A 52 -6.12 7.60 -10.65
CA VAL A 52 -6.80 7.24 -11.90
C VAL A 52 -6.43 8.18 -13.05
N ALA A 53 -6.31 9.48 -12.79
CA ALA A 53 -5.87 10.46 -13.78
C ALA A 53 -4.42 10.19 -14.25
N ASN A 54 -3.57 9.70 -13.35
CA ASN A 54 -2.21 9.24 -13.67
C ASN A 54 -2.18 7.80 -14.21
N HIS A 55 -3.29 7.34 -14.79
CA HIS A 55 -3.46 5.99 -15.34
C HIS A 55 -3.13 4.84 -14.37
N THR A 56 -3.18 5.09 -13.06
CA THR A 56 -2.83 4.11 -12.03
C THR A 56 -4.07 3.69 -11.27
N ALA A 57 -4.26 2.38 -11.09
CA ALA A 57 -5.36 1.87 -10.27
C ALA A 57 -5.13 2.28 -8.79
N PRO A 58 -6.11 2.89 -8.09
CA PRO A 58 -5.92 3.37 -6.72
C PRO A 58 -5.51 2.27 -5.73
N LEU A 59 -5.93 1.02 -5.97
CA LEU A 59 -5.52 -0.12 -5.16
C LEU A 59 -4.02 -0.41 -5.31
N LYS A 60 -3.50 -0.36 -6.56
CA LYS A 60 -2.06 -0.53 -6.83
C LYS A 60 -1.23 0.62 -6.27
N ALA A 61 -1.75 1.85 -6.34
CA ALA A 61 -1.10 3.00 -5.72
C ALA A 61 -1.02 2.87 -4.19
N LYS A 62 -2.04 2.27 -3.54
CA LYS A 62 -1.99 1.97 -2.11
C LYS A 62 -0.98 0.87 -1.79
N THR A 63 -0.98 -0.25 -2.50
CA THR A 63 -0.07 -1.37 -2.21
C THR A 63 1.39 -0.97 -2.43
N SER A 64 1.71 -0.29 -3.53
CA SER A 64 3.06 0.19 -3.81
C SER A 64 3.60 1.14 -2.74
N LYS A 65 2.77 2.02 -2.17
CA LYS A 65 3.16 2.88 -1.05
C LYS A 65 3.51 2.08 0.20
N ILE A 66 2.71 1.06 0.52
CA ILE A 66 2.95 0.17 1.68
C ILE A 66 4.23 -0.63 1.45
N GLU A 67 4.40 -1.22 0.28
CA GLU A 67 5.62 -1.95 -0.10
C GLU A 67 6.86 -1.06 -0.04
N ALA A 68 6.78 0.18 -0.54
CA ALA A 68 7.88 1.14 -0.45
C ALA A 68 8.21 1.52 1.00
N GLN A 69 7.21 1.66 1.87
CA GLN A 69 7.43 1.89 3.31
C GLN A 69 8.16 0.71 3.95
N ILE A 70 7.69 -0.52 3.72
CA ILE A 70 8.34 -1.74 4.23
C ILE A 70 9.78 -1.85 3.72
N LEU A 71 10.02 -1.59 2.43
CA LEU A 71 11.37 -1.62 1.86
C LEU A 71 12.29 -0.56 2.47
N ASN A 72 11.77 0.64 2.75
CA ASN A 72 12.55 1.70 3.40
C ASN A 72 12.90 1.34 4.85
N GLU A 73 11.99 0.67 5.58
CA GLU A 73 12.27 0.16 6.92
C GLU A 73 13.36 -0.92 6.91
N VAL A 74 13.41 -1.76 5.87
CA VAL A 74 14.43 -2.81 5.72
C VAL A 74 15.77 -2.25 5.22
N ARG A 75 15.76 -1.29 4.30
CA ARG A 75 16.97 -0.69 3.69
C ARG A 75 17.53 0.46 4.54
N THR A 76 17.78 0.18 5.81
CA THR A 76 18.44 1.15 6.70
C THR A 76 19.88 1.43 6.25
N PHE A 77 20.45 2.55 6.72
CA PHE A 77 21.86 2.87 6.47
C PHE A 77 22.78 1.73 6.93
N GLU A 78 22.48 1.11 8.07
CA GLU A 78 23.23 -0.03 8.59
C GLU A 78 23.20 -1.22 7.63
N TYR A 79 22.02 -1.56 7.07
CA TYR A 79 21.88 -2.63 6.08
C TYR A 79 22.77 -2.37 4.85
N VAL A 80 22.71 -1.15 4.31
CA VAL A 80 23.52 -0.75 3.14
C VAL A 80 25.01 -0.73 3.46
N ALA A 81 25.40 -0.22 4.63
CA ALA A 81 26.80 -0.16 5.07
C ALA A 81 27.40 -1.57 5.22
N LYS A 82 26.65 -2.54 5.78
CA LYS A 82 27.08 -3.94 5.87
C LYS A 82 27.26 -4.57 4.49
N GLN A 83 26.32 -4.37 3.57
CA GLN A 83 26.42 -4.87 2.21
C GLN A 83 27.64 -4.28 1.48
N TRP A 84 27.86 -2.98 1.62
CA TRP A 84 29.01 -2.29 1.03
C TRP A 84 30.33 -2.80 1.60
N LEU A 85 30.42 -2.97 2.93
CA LEU A 85 31.61 -3.49 3.59
C LEU A 85 31.94 -4.91 3.11
N ALA A 86 30.94 -5.78 3.00
CA ALA A 86 31.11 -7.14 2.47
C ALA A 86 31.57 -7.16 1.00
N PHE A 87 31.04 -6.25 0.18
CA PHE A 87 31.48 -6.09 -1.21
C PHE A 87 32.94 -5.62 -1.30
N LYS A 88 33.34 -4.63 -0.48
CA LYS A 88 34.71 -4.09 -0.49
C LYS A 88 35.73 -5.04 0.15
N SER A 89 35.37 -5.81 1.16
CA SER A 89 36.31 -6.75 1.79
C SER A 89 36.79 -7.83 0.81
N ALA A 90 35.94 -8.27 -0.10
CA ALA A 90 36.32 -9.19 -1.18
C ALA A 90 37.39 -8.57 -2.12
N GLU A 91 37.24 -7.30 -2.48
CA GLU A 91 38.22 -6.57 -3.32
C GLU A 91 39.57 -6.38 -2.60
N LEU A 92 39.54 -6.12 -1.29
CA LEU A 92 40.74 -5.89 -0.49
C LEU A 92 41.58 -7.17 -0.33
N VAL A 93 40.94 -8.34 -0.20
CA VAL A 93 41.62 -9.64 -0.10
C VAL A 93 42.34 -10.00 -1.40
N THR A 94 41.77 -9.66 -2.56
CA THR A 94 42.42 -9.93 -3.86
C THR A 94 43.68 -9.08 -4.06
N LYS A 95 43.67 -7.83 -3.61
CA LYS A 95 44.86 -6.95 -3.67
C LYS A 95 45.99 -7.38 -2.72
N SER A 96 45.67 -8.01 -1.59
CA SER A 96 46.70 -8.45 -0.63
C SER A 96 47.39 -9.76 -0.99
N ILE A 97 46.80 -10.58 -1.88
CA ILE A 97 47.34 -11.90 -2.26
C ILE A 97 48.25 -11.83 -3.50
N GLY A 98 48.30 -10.68 -4.18
CA GLY A 98 49.25 -10.41 -5.27
C GLY A 98 50.55 -9.80 -4.78
N VAL A 99 51.37 -10.56 -4.03
CA VAL A 99 52.82 -10.36 -3.83
C VAL A 99 53.50 -11.72 -3.84
#